data_AF-A0A7C5KB06-F1
#
_entry.id   AF-A0A7C5KB06-F1
#
_cell.length_a   1.000
_cell.length_b   1.000
_cell.length_c   1.000
_cell.angle_alpha   90.00
_cell.angle_beta   90.00
_cell.angle_gamma   90.00
#
_symmetry.space_group_name_H-M   'P 1'
#
loop_
_entity.id
_entity.type
_entity.pdbx_description
1 polymer ?
#
loop_
_entity_poly.entity_id
_entity_poly.type
_entity_poly.pdbx_seq_one_letter_code
_entity_poly.pdbx_strand_id
1 'polypeptide(L)'
;MDVLDKRTMINNAILSRRDLEYIMDLLHDSIIEKDNIKYDKAKKVLDLIFYRPYFEDKNKIKKKNFLFIFRIIYYPIARAILHLENIGYFEMFTMNDDLNKFYFNFLKIEGKIFKMLFDPTLEIKFSFENDIKGHFKDEEVIPPYDNKRYKFRAFKFFNFTLWFD
;
A
#
# COMPACT_ATOMS: atom_id res chain seq x y z
N MET A 1 -0.94 -13.38 20.55
CA MET A 1 -0.34 -12.48 19.55
C MET A 1 1.01 -13.07 19.20
N ASP A 2 1.10 -13.83 18.11
CA ASP A 2 2.37 -14.38 17.67
C ASP A 2 3.21 -13.26 17.07
N VAL A 3 4.30 -12.94 17.77
CA VAL A 3 5.35 -12.03 17.31
C VAL A 3 5.93 -12.61 16.03
N LEU A 4 5.68 -11.97 14.89
CA LEU A 4 6.32 -12.35 13.63
C LEU A 4 7.83 -12.30 13.78
N ASP A 5 8.50 -13.24 13.11
CA ASP A 5 9.94 -13.16 12.91
C ASP A 5 10.26 -11.86 12.16
N LYS A 6 10.99 -10.95 12.81
CA LYS A 6 11.35 -9.61 12.26
C LYS A 6 12.09 -9.69 10.91
N ARG A 7 12.56 -10.88 10.54
CA ARG A 7 13.31 -11.15 9.30
C ARG A 7 12.48 -11.09 8.02
N THR A 8 11.14 -11.07 8.10
CA THR A 8 10.25 -11.06 6.91
C THR A 8 9.48 -9.74 6.73
N MET A 9 9.74 -8.72 7.54
CA MET A 9 9.11 -7.41 7.42
C MET A 9 9.94 -6.51 6.50
N ILE A 10 9.30 -5.86 5.53
CA ILE A 10 10.00 -4.90 4.66
C ILE A 10 10.38 -3.66 5.47
N ASN A 11 11.62 -3.21 5.31
CA ASN A 11 12.12 -1.95 5.84
C ASN A 11 13.15 -1.36 4.87
N ASN A 12 12.72 -0.38 4.08
CA ASN A 12 13.52 0.22 3.02
C ASN A 12 13.66 1.72 3.27
N ALA A 13 14.90 2.22 3.23
CA ALA A 13 15.16 3.65 3.14
C ALA A 13 14.83 4.15 1.73
N ILE A 14 14.34 5.39 1.64
CA ILE A 14 14.06 6.09 0.38
C ILE A 14 14.99 7.29 0.33
N LEU A 15 16.02 7.22 -0.52
CA LEU A 15 17.03 8.27 -0.67
C LEU A 15 17.07 8.83 -2.10
N SER A 16 16.32 8.22 -3.01
CA SER A 16 16.30 8.58 -4.42
C SER A 16 14.92 8.37 -5.04
N ARG A 17 14.77 8.92 -6.24
CA ARG A 17 13.56 8.73 -7.05
C ARG A 17 13.33 7.26 -7.39
N ARG A 18 14.39 6.50 -7.68
CA ARG A 18 14.28 5.07 -8.01
C ARG A 18 13.80 4.25 -6.83
N ASP A 19 14.26 4.59 -5.62
CA ASP A 19 13.77 3.93 -4.41
C ASP A 19 12.28 4.18 -4.24
N LEU A 20 11.83 5.43 -4.46
CA LEU A 20 10.42 5.78 -4.38
C LEU A 20 9.60 5.01 -5.44
N GLU A 21 10.03 5.00 -6.71
CA GLU A 21 9.38 4.24 -7.78
C GLU A 21 9.27 2.74 -7.41
N TYR A 22 10.33 2.14 -6.89
CA TYR A 22 10.33 0.76 -6.42
C TYR A 22 9.32 0.51 -5.29
N ILE A 23 9.24 1.41 -4.30
CA ILE A 23 8.24 1.32 -3.23
C ILE A 23 6.81 1.44 -3.79
N MET A 24 6.59 2.28 -4.79
CA MET A 24 5.27 2.39 -5.43
C MET A 24 4.86 1.09 -6.12
N ASP A 25 5.80 0.43 -6.82
CA ASP A 25 5.54 -0.88 -7.43
C ASP A 25 5.16 -1.94 -6.38
N LEU A 26 5.79 -1.92 -5.19
CA LEU A 26 5.42 -2.81 -4.07
C LEU A 26 4.03 -2.51 -3.47
N LEU A 27 3.56 -1.29 -3.64
CA LEU A 27 2.28 -0.78 -3.16
C LEU A 27 1.17 -0.88 -4.20
N HIS A 28 1.43 -1.36 -5.42
CA HIS A 28 0.39 -1.57 -6.42
C HIS A 28 -0.77 -2.40 -5.84
N ASP A 29 -2.00 -1.98 -6.12
CA ASP A 29 -3.26 -2.53 -5.59
C ASP A 29 -3.43 -2.41 -4.07
N SER A 30 -2.51 -1.76 -3.35
CA SER A 30 -2.64 -1.57 -1.91
C SER A 30 -3.77 -0.60 -1.59
N ILE A 31 -4.38 -0.78 -0.42
CA ILE A 31 -5.50 0.02 0.03
C ILE A 31 -4.99 1.11 0.96
N ILE A 32 -5.52 2.32 0.80
CA ILE A 32 -5.40 3.40 1.78
C ILE A 32 -6.80 3.88 2.21
N GLU A 33 -6.88 4.47 3.39
CA GLU A 33 -8.08 5.21 3.80
C GLU A 33 -7.76 6.68 4.00
N LYS A 34 -8.76 7.56 3.88
CA LYS A 34 -8.56 9.01 3.99
C LYS A 34 -7.88 9.41 5.30
N ASP A 35 -8.32 8.83 6.43
CA ASP A 35 -7.76 9.11 7.77
C ASP A 35 -6.32 8.60 7.97
N ASN A 36 -5.82 7.78 7.04
CA ASN A 36 -4.47 7.24 7.05
C ASN A 36 -3.47 8.13 6.30
N ILE A 37 -3.92 9.28 5.79
CA ILE A 37 -3.11 10.29 5.11
C ILE A 37 -2.87 11.42 6.10
N LYS A 38 -1.63 11.59 6.57
CA LYS A 38 -1.28 12.60 7.57
C LYS A 38 -0.14 13.46 7.07
N TYR A 39 -0.40 14.75 6.92
CA TYR A 39 0.61 15.73 6.56
C TYR A 39 0.83 16.72 7.72
N ASP A 40 2.03 16.69 8.30
CA ASP A 40 2.48 17.68 9.30
C ASP A 40 3.24 18.80 8.57
N LYS A 41 2.55 19.92 8.31
CA LYS A 41 3.12 21.08 7.61
C LYS A 41 4.29 21.73 8.34
N ALA A 42 4.30 21.70 9.68
CA ALA A 42 5.36 22.31 10.47
C ALA A 42 6.66 21.50 10.37
N LYS A 43 6.53 20.17 10.39
CA LYS A 43 7.67 19.25 10.22
C LYS A 43 7.99 18.93 8.76
N LYS A 44 7.10 19.27 7.83
CA LYS A 44 7.17 18.93 6.39
C LYS A 44 7.27 17.42 6.17
N VAL A 45 6.43 16.69 6.90
CA VAL A 45 6.40 15.22 6.91
C VAL A 45 5.05 14.74 6.39
N LEU A 46 5.07 13.78 5.47
CA LEU A 46 3.89 13.08 4.96
C LEU A 46 3.97 11.59 5.36
N ASP A 47 2.99 11.14 6.13
CA ASP A 47 2.79 9.75 6.48
C ASP A 47 1.56 9.20 5.74
N LEU A 48 1.74 8.09 5.03
CA LEU A 48 0.69 7.32 4.38
C LEU A 48 0.69 5.89 4.91
N ILE A 49 -0.44 5.43 5.46
CA ILE A 49 -0.59 4.03 5.91
C ILE A 49 -1.32 3.23 4.84
N PHE A 50 -0.66 2.20 4.34
CA PHE A 50 -1.17 1.26 3.35
C PHE A 50 -1.52 -0.08 3.98
N TYR A 51 -2.53 -0.74 3.42
CA TYR A 51 -2.86 -2.13 3.66
C TYR A 51 -2.59 -2.89 2.37
N ARG A 52 -1.59 -3.76 2.36
CA ARG A 52 -1.16 -4.49 1.17
C ARG A 52 -1.19 -6.01 1.40
N PRO A 53 -1.36 -6.82 0.34
CA PRO A 53 -1.21 -8.26 0.48
C PRO A 53 0.21 -8.62 0.93
N TYR A 54 0.31 -9.47 1.94
CA TYR A 54 1.58 -9.95 2.48
C TYR A 54 1.90 -11.34 1.91
N PHE A 55 2.89 -11.41 1.02
CA PHE A 55 3.25 -12.64 0.29
C PHE A 55 4.40 -13.44 0.92
N GLU A 56 5.16 -12.83 1.82
CA GLU A 56 6.39 -13.42 2.38
C GLU A 56 6.11 -14.65 3.27
N ASP A 57 5.03 -14.63 4.05
CA ASP A 57 4.65 -15.75 4.92
C ASP A 57 3.58 -16.64 4.26
N LYS A 58 4.06 -17.60 3.46
CA LYS A 58 3.21 -18.59 2.79
C LYS A 58 2.39 -19.45 3.75
N ASN A 59 2.83 -19.63 5.00
CA ASN A 59 2.11 -20.45 5.98
C ASN A 59 0.84 -19.76 6.48
N LYS A 60 0.80 -18.42 6.43
CA LYS A 60 -0.38 -17.62 6.81
C LYS A 60 -1.39 -17.46 5.67
N ILE A 61 -1.05 -17.86 4.45
CA ILE A 61 -1.95 -17.85 3.29
C ILE A 61 -2.98 -18.97 3.44
N LYS A 62 -4.28 -18.63 3.48
CA LYS A 62 -5.34 -19.63 3.50
C LYS A 62 -5.93 -19.87 2.13
N LYS A 63 -6.31 -21.11 1.86
CA LYS A 63 -6.85 -21.56 0.57
C LYS A 63 -8.23 -22.17 0.82
N LYS A 64 -9.24 -21.70 0.11
CA LYS A 64 -10.59 -22.28 0.13
C LYS A 64 -10.93 -22.82 -1.25
N ASN A 65 -11.35 -24.08 -1.33
CA ASN A 65 -11.85 -24.63 -2.59
C ASN A 65 -13.31 -24.19 -2.79
N PHE A 66 -13.67 -23.82 -4.02
CA PHE A 66 -15.01 -23.47 -4.45
C PHE A 66 -15.34 -24.27 -5.72
N LEU A 67 -16.52 -24.91 -5.78
CA LEU A 67 -17.00 -25.72 -6.91
C LEU A 67 -15.96 -26.70 -7.52
N PHE A 68 -15.25 -27.49 -6.70
CA PHE A 68 -14.25 -28.52 -7.05
C PHE A 68 -13.02 -28.09 -7.90
N ILE A 69 -13.14 -27.07 -8.76
CA ILE A 69 -12.13 -26.64 -9.73
C ILE A 69 -11.54 -25.26 -9.40
N PHE A 70 -12.17 -24.48 -8.51
CA PHE A 70 -11.69 -23.15 -8.13
C PHE A 70 -11.04 -23.18 -6.76
N ARG A 71 -9.95 -22.42 -6.62
CA ARG A 71 -9.32 -22.16 -5.34
C ARG A 71 -9.21 -20.66 -5.11
N ILE A 72 -9.83 -20.19 -4.03
CA ILE A 72 -9.72 -18.82 -3.54
C ILE A 72 -8.56 -18.77 -2.54
N ILE A 73 -7.60 -17.90 -2.80
CA ILE A 73 -6.44 -17.68 -1.94
C ILE A 73 -6.66 -16.39 -1.17
N TYR A 74 -6.58 -16.45 0.16
CA TYR A 74 -6.68 -15.32 1.06
C TYR A 74 -5.29 -15.01 1.60
N TYR A 75 -4.79 -13.81 1.27
CA TYR A 75 -3.50 -13.35 1.77
C TYR A 75 -3.66 -12.66 3.13
N PRO A 76 -2.70 -12.85 4.06
CA PRO A 76 -2.55 -11.94 5.18
C PRO A 76 -2.29 -10.51 4.68
N ILE A 77 -2.51 -9.53 5.54
CA ILE A 77 -2.44 -8.11 5.17
C ILE A 77 -1.32 -7.46 5.98
N ALA A 78 -0.35 -6.87 5.31
CA ALA A 78 0.63 -6.01 5.96
C ALA A 78 0.05 -4.60 6.07
N ARG A 79 0.05 -4.05 7.28
CA ARG A 79 -0.12 -2.61 7.51
C ARG A 79 1.27 -1.99 7.40
N ALA A 80 1.47 -1.16 6.39
CA ALA A 80 2.75 -0.58 6.05
C ALA A 80 2.69 0.95 6.10
N ILE A 81 3.76 1.58 6.55
CA ILE A 81 3.91 3.03 6.57
C ILE A 81 4.89 3.45 5.50
N LEU A 82 4.46 4.38 4.67
CA LEU A 82 5.32 5.23 3.86
C LEU A 82 5.47 6.58 4.57
N HIS A 83 6.67 6.87 5.02
CA HIS A 83 7.04 8.13 5.65
C HIS A 83 7.95 8.91 4.70
N LEU A 84 7.57 10.14 4.37
CA LEU A 84 8.34 11.04 3.52
C LEU A 84 8.64 12.35 4.26
N GLU A 85 9.89 12.79 4.19
CA GLU A 85 10.39 14.01 4.83
C GLU A 85 10.65 15.11 3.78
N ASN A 86 10.86 16.34 4.25
CA ASN A 86 11.21 17.50 3.43
C ASN A 86 10.19 17.82 2.34
N ILE A 87 8.90 17.62 2.62
CA ILE A 87 7.82 17.92 1.67
C ILE A 87 7.66 19.43 1.51
N GLY A 88 7.95 19.94 0.31
CA GLY A 88 7.85 21.36 -0.03
C GLY A 88 6.48 21.78 -0.53
N TYR A 89 5.78 20.85 -1.16
CA TYR A 89 4.41 21.03 -1.62
C TYR A 89 3.64 19.74 -1.36
N PHE A 90 2.39 19.91 -0.94
CA PHE A 90 1.44 18.84 -0.69
C PHE A 90 0.04 19.34 -1.05
N GLU A 91 -0.66 18.57 -1.87
CA GLU A 91 -2.06 18.78 -2.19
C GLU A 91 -2.75 17.43 -2.29
N MET A 92 -3.97 17.35 -1.75
CA MET A 92 -4.81 16.17 -1.86
C MET A 92 -6.12 16.58 -2.50
N PHE A 93 -6.51 15.86 -3.55
CA PHE A 93 -7.76 16.07 -4.26
C PHE A 93 -8.57 14.78 -4.28
N THR A 94 -9.87 14.89 -4.06
CA THR A 94 -10.81 13.78 -4.25
C THR A 94 -12.07 14.31 -4.94
N MET A 95 -12.64 13.54 -5.87
CA MET A 95 -13.90 13.92 -6.52
C MET A 95 -15.13 13.60 -5.67
N ASN A 96 -15.01 12.74 -4.64
CA ASN A 96 -16.13 12.33 -3.81
C ASN A 96 -15.69 12.17 -2.35
N ASP A 97 -16.10 13.14 -1.52
CA ASP A 97 -15.72 13.20 -0.10
C ASP A 97 -16.33 12.08 0.76
N ASP A 98 -17.38 11.40 0.27
CA ASP A 98 -18.05 10.30 0.98
C ASP A 98 -17.27 8.97 0.91
N LEU A 99 -16.28 8.88 0.02
CA LEU A 99 -15.43 7.70 -0.10
C LEU A 99 -14.28 7.77 0.91
N ASN A 100 -14.20 6.74 1.75
CA ASN A 100 -13.15 6.63 2.77
C ASN A 100 -12.01 5.67 2.37
N LYS A 101 -12.16 4.91 1.28
CA LYS A 101 -11.24 3.84 0.89
C LYS A 101 -10.84 4.00 -0.57
N PHE A 102 -9.54 3.90 -0.82
CA PHE A 102 -8.94 4.05 -2.14
C PHE A 102 -7.90 2.97 -2.40
N TYR A 103 -7.69 2.63 -3.66
CA TYR A 103 -6.71 1.65 -4.12
C TYR A 103 -5.59 2.35 -4.87
N PHE A 104 -4.36 2.13 -4.45
CA PHE A 104 -3.21 2.71 -5.11
C PHE A 104 -3.02 2.08 -6.48
N ASN A 105 -3.01 2.92 -7.51
CA ASN A 105 -2.85 2.47 -8.88
C ASN A 105 -1.40 2.68 -9.34
N PHE A 106 -0.95 3.93 -9.44
CA PHE A 106 0.43 4.23 -9.85
C PHE A 106 0.93 5.61 -9.41
N LEU A 107 2.24 5.80 -9.56
CA LEU A 107 2.92 7.08 -9.39
C LEU A 107 3.24 7.67 -10.77
N LYS A 108 2.82 8.91 -11.00
CA LYS A 108 3.23 9.72 -12.15
C LYS A 108 4.17 10.83 -11.69
N ILE A 109 5.25 11.06 -12.43
CA ILE A 109 6.25 12.10 -12.11
C ILE A 109 6.27 13.14 -13.22
N GLU A 110 5.95 14.38 -12.86
CA GLU A 110 5.89 15.53 -13.76
C GLU A 110 6.86 16.61 -13.28
N GLY A 111 8.06 16.63 -13.85
CA GLY A 111 9.13 17.51 -13.39
C GLY A 111 9.53 17.22 -11.95
N LYS A 112 9.23 18.14 -11.03
CA LYS A 112 9.49 17.99 -9.59
C LYS A 112 8.29 17.49 -8.80
N ILE A 113 7.13 17.35 -9.44
CA ILE A 113 5.89 16.95 -8.77
C ILE A 113 5.68 15.44 -8.93
N PHE A 114 5.44 14.79 -7.80
CA PHE A 114 5.05 13.40 -7.67
C PHE A 114 3.53 13.36 -7.50
N LYS A 115 2.85 12.58 -8.33
CA LYS A 115 1.39 12.41 -8.32
C LYS A 115 1.05 10.95 -8.08
N MET A 116 0.55 10.64 -6.88
CA MET A 116 0.01 9.32 -6.56
C MET A 116 -1.45 9.30 -6.93
N LEU A 117 -1.82 8.34 -7.78
CA LEU A 117 -3.17 8.18 -8.30
C LEU A 117 -3.80 6.94 -7.70
N PHE A 118 -5.02 7.12 -7.21
CA PHE A 118 -5.78 6.08 -6.53
C PHE A 118 -7.22 6.02 -7.04
N ASP A 119 -7.72 4.79 -7.19
CA ASP A 119 -9.11 4.54 -7.58
C ASP A 119 -10.02 4.46 -6.33
N PRO A 120 -11.25 5.02 -6.36
CA PRO A 120 -11.91 5.53 -7.56
C PRO A 120 -11.47 6.93 -8.01
N THR A 121 -11.02 7.83 -7.13
CA THR A 121 -10.82 9.25 -7.51
C THR A 121 -9.93 10.05 -6.54
N LEU A 122 -8.98 9.42 -5.83
CA LEU A 122 -8.05 10.15 -4.96
C LEU A 122 -6.75 10.45 -5.71
N GLU A 123 -6.30 11.70 -5.65
CA GLU A 123 -4.99 12.13 -6.12
C GLU A 123 -4.24 12.83 -5.00
N ILE A 124 -3.01 12.38 -4.74
CA ILE A 124 -2.08 13.03 -3.81
C ILE A 124 -0.92 13.57 -4.63
N LYS A 125 -0.71 14.88 -4.58
CA LYS A 125 0.42 15.55 -5.21
C LYS A 125 1.39 16.00 -4.14
N PHE A 126 2.68 15.79 -4.35
CA PHE A 126 3.71 16.32 -3.49
C PHE A 126 5.01 16.61 -4.23
N SER A 127 5.89 17.40 -3.60
CA SER A 127 7.27 17.57 -4.04
C SER A 127 8.19 17.68 -2.83
N PHE A 128 9.47 17.43 -3.04
CA PHE A 128 10.51 17.63 -2.02
C PHE A 128 11.12 19.04 -2.16
N GLU A 129 11.44 19.68 -1.04
CA GLU A 129 12.19 20.95 -1.04
C GLU A 129 13.63 20.75 -1.48
N ASN A 130 14.23 19.67 -0.98
CA ASN A 130 15.62 19.29 -1.19
C ASN A 130 15.66 17.86 -1.76
N ASP A 131 16.65 17.08 -1.33
CA ASP A 131 16.76 15.67 -1.69
C ASP A 131 15.62 14.84 -1.10
N ILE A 132 15.28 13.76 -1.83
CA ILE A 132 14.30 12.77 -1.43
C ILE A 132 14.78 12.08 -0.16
N LYS A 133 13.91 12.05 0.85
CA LYS A 133 14.18 11.38 2.12
C LYS A 133 12.92 10.76 2.67
N GLY A 134 13.02 9.51 3.11
CA GLY A 134 11.90 8.81 3.71
C GLY A 134 12.22 7.36 4.01
N HIS A 135 11.20 6.60 4.40
CA HIS A 135 11.28 5.16 4.56
C HIS A 135 9.94 4.49 4.31
N PHE A 136 9.99 3.22 3.96
CA PHE A 136 8.85 2.33 3.85
C PHE A 136 9.04 1.13 4.78
N LYS A 137 8.06 0.87 5.64
CA LYS A 137 8.16 -0.19 6.64
C LYS A 137 6.83 -0.90 6.89
N ASP A 138 6.86 -2.22 6.94
CA ASP A 138 5.75 -3.01 7.48
C ASP A 138 5.73 -2.91 9.02
N GLU A 139 4.58 -2.54 9.61
CA GLU A 139 4.41 -2.41 11.06
C GLU A 139 3.82 -3.65 11.70
N GLU A 140 2.83 -4.26 11.04
CA GLU A 140 2.17 -5.46 11.51
C GLU A 140 1.62 -6.27 10.34
N VAL A 141 1.44 -7.57 10.58
CA VAL A 141 0.77 -8.46 9.63
C VAL A 141 -0.51 -8.98 10.27
N ILE A 142 -1.63 -8.59 9.69
CA ILE A 142 -2.98 -8.93 10.13
C ILE A 142 -3.38 -10.26 9.46
N PRO A 143 -3.83 -11.27 10.24
CA PRO A 143 -4.28 -12.55 9.68
C PRO A 143 -5.47 -12.40 8.71
N PRO A 144 -5.60 -13.28 7.69
CA PRO A 144 -6.57 -13.15 6.60
C PRO A 144 -8.06 -13.21 7.00
N TYR A 145 -8.39 -13.53 8.26
CA TYR A 145 -9.78 -13.61 8.75
C TYR A 145 -10.11 -12.56 9.81
N ASP A 146 -9.10 -11.88 10.33
CA ASP A 146 -9.28 -10.92 11.43
C ASP A 146 -9.72 -9.57 10.88
N ASN A 147 -9.39 -9.26 9.62
CA ASN A 147 -9.82 -8.04 8.97
C ASN A 147 -10.88 -8.29 7.89
N LYS A 148 -12.16 -8.12 8.25
CA LYS A 148 -13.25 -8.18 7.26
C LYS A 148 -13.27 -6.96 6.32
N ARG A 149 -12.61 -5.85 6.69
CA ARG A 149 -12.63 -4.54 6.01
C ARG A 149 -11.75 -4.53 4.76
N TYR A 150 -10.67 -5.32 4.76
CA TYR A 150 -9.76 -5.45 3.62
C TYR A 150 -9.63 -6.92 3.24
N LYS A 151 -9.77 -7.25 1.96
CA LYS A 151 -9.70 -8.63 1.47
C LYS A 151 -8.95 -8.65 0.15
N PHE A 152 -7.76 -9.24 0.16
CA PHE A 152 -7.02 -9.55 -1.05
C PHE A 152 -7.25 -11.02 -1.41
N ARG A 153 -7.80 -11.26 -2.61
CA ARG A 153 -8.16 -12.60 -3.07
C ARG A 153 -7.53 -12.85 -4.43
N ALA A 154 -6.86 -13.99 -4.58
CA ALA A 154 -6.51 -14.50 -5.90
C ALA A 154 -7.38 -15.72 -6.22
N PHE A 155 -7.89 -15.78 -7.45
CA PHE A 155 -8.58 -16.95 -7.96
C PHE A 155 -7.60 -17.78 -8.79
N LYS A 156 -7.41 -19.05 -8.42
CA LYS A 156 -6.65 -20.01 -9.23
C LYS A 156 -7.57 -21.05 -9.82
N PHE A 157 -7.43 -21.26 -11.13
CA PHE A 157 -8.06 -22.33 -11.91
C PHE A 157 -6.95 -23.12 -12.61
N PHE A 158 -6.72 -24.36 -12.17
CA PHE A 158 -5.65 -25.24 -12.68
C PHE A 158 -4.27 -24.54 -12.84
N ASN A 159 -3.86 -24.19 -14.07
CA ASN A 159 -2.55 -23.61 -14.43
C ASN A 159 -2.58 -22.10 -14.74
N PHE A 160 -3.70 -21.41 -14.51
CA PHE A 160 -3.83 -19.98 -14.77
C PHE A 160 -4.26 -19.23 -13.50
N THR A 161 -3.67 -18.05 -13.28
CA THR A 161 -4.02 -17.14 -12.17
C THR A 161 -4.85 -16.00 -12.75
N LEU A 162 -6.07 -15.81 -12.24
CA LEU A 162 -6.92 -14.66 -12.57
C LEU A 162 -6.99 -13.74 -11.34
N TRP A 163 -6.61 -12.48 -11.52
CA TRP A 163 -6.75 -11.41 -10.54
C TRP A 163 -8.13 -10.77 -10.71
N PHE A 164 -8.83 -10.51 -9.61
CA PHE A 164 -10.11 -9.81 -9.60
C PHE A 164 -10.12 -8.83 -8.44
N ASP A 165 -10.60 -7.61 -8.69
CA ASP A 165 -10.75 -6.52 -7.74
C ASP A 165 -11.80 -6.79 -6.65
#